data_AF-A0AB39YCX6-F1
#
_entry.id   AF-A0AB39YCX6-F1
#
_cell.length_a   1.000
_cell.length_b   1.000
_cell.length_c   1.000
_cell.angle_alpha   90.00
_cell.angle_beta   90.00
_cell.angle_gamma   90.00
#
_symmetry.space_group_name_H-M   'P 1'
#
loop_
_entity.id
_entity.type
_entity.pdbx_description
1 polymer ?
#
loop_
_entity_poly.entity_id
_entity_poly.type
_entity_poly.pdbx_seq_one_letter_code
_entity_poly.pdbx_strand_id
1 'polypeptide(L)'
;MTRTTRLAALAVGTALLAAACSSPGSNDSKPQPAPPTAPSSSSATQPAADAATAFKKIAAAVPSVTGSTPVTADNDPNHLLGRPGQYTSKITFGDSRIQPADTQGLEPGDVQLGGAIETFASNTEAQARATYIQAATKALPALTEYDYVHGIHLIRVSHYLTPAQAEEYKTAAGKLP
;
A
#
# COMPACT_ATOMS: atom_id res chain seq x y z
N MET A 1 33.60 26.96 -34.02
CA MET A 1 32.45 27.69 -33.44
C MET A 1 32.65 27.77 -31.94
N THR A 2 33.07 28.92 -31.45
CA THR A 2 33.43 29.21 -30.05
C THR A 2 32.20 29.68 -29.29
N ARG A 3 31.91 29.05 -28.14
CA ARG A 3 30.97 29.59 -27.14
C ARG A 3 31.68 29.68 -25.80
N THR A 4 32.10 30.89 -25.48
CA THR A 4 32.59 31.35 -24.18
C THR A 4 31.41 31.68 -23.27
N THR A 5 31.38 31.09 -22.08
CA THR A 5 30.54 31.55 -20.96
C THR A 5 31.44 31.80 -19.76
N ARG A 6 31.54 33.07 -19.36
CA ARG A 6 32.07 33.50 -18.06
C ARG A 6 30.88 33.70 -17.13
N LEU A 7 30.93 33.16 -15.92
CA LEU A 7 30.16 33.67 -14.79
C LEU A 7 30.98 33.49 -13.50
N ALA A 8 30.86 34.54 -12.69
CA ALA A 8 31.79 35.01 -11.69
C ALA A 8 31.77 34.22 -10.38
N ALA A 9 32.90 34.27 -9.67
CA ALA A 9 33.06 33.87 -8.28
C ALA A 9 32.90 35.08 -7.33
N LEU A 10 32.25 34.88 -6.18
CA LEU A 10 32.37 35.64 -4.93
C LEU A 10 31.60 34.84 -3.84
N ALA A 11 32.21 34.05 -2.95
CA ALA A 11 33.04 34.37 -1.78
C ALA A 11 32.26 34.86 -0.52
N VAL A 12 32.25 33.97 0.49
CA VAL A 12 32.39 34.19 1.96
C VAL A 12 31.23 34.82 2.76
N GLY A 13 30.88 34.18 3.90
CA GLY A 13 30.16 34.83 5.00
C GLY A 13 29.66 33.89 6.11
N THR A 14 30.52 33.57 7.08
CA THR A 14 30.25 32.90 8.37
C THR A 14 29.34 33.70 9.32
N ALA A 15 28.50 33.02 10.11
CA ALA A 15 28.13 33.46 11.47
C ALA A 15 27.63 32.30 12.35
N LEU A 16 28.44 31.92 13.35
CA LEU A 16 28.00 31.22 14.56
C LEU A 16 27.26 32.22 15.46
N LEU A 17 26.14 31.81 16.07
CA LEU A 17 25.64 32.38 17.33
C LEU A 17 24.96 31.29 18.15
N ALA A 18 25.60 30.96 19.28
CA ALA A 18 25.05 30.17 20.36
C ALA A 18 24.38 31.11 21.37
N ALA A 19 23.17 30.76 21.82
CA ALA A 19 22.54 31.21 23.05
C ALA A 19 21.82 29.97 23.62
N ALA A 20 22.27 29.29 24.68
CA ALA A 20 22.52 29.73 26.06
C ALA A 20 21.27 30.31 26.73
N CYS A 21 20.41 29.42 27.24
CA CYS A 21 19.63 29.68 28.44
C CYS A 21 19.87 28.54 29.43
N SER A 22 20.75 28.81 30.39
CA SER A 22 20.87 28.08 31.65
C SER A 22 20.15 28.89 32.73
N SER A 23 19.28 28.24 33.50
CA SER A 23 18.78 28.78 34.77
C SER A 23 18.91 27.71 35.86
N PRO A 24 19.48 28.04 37.03
CA PRO A 24 19.58 27.14 38.17
C PRO A 24 18.32 27.24 39.05
N GLY A 25 17.80 26.10 39.50
CA GLY A 25 16.63 26.06 40.36
C GLY A 25 16.54 24.74 41.13
N SER A 26 17.03 24.77 42.36
CA SER A 26 16.62 24.00 43.54
C SER A 26 16.08 22.58 43.32
N ASN A 27 16.90 21.58 43.72
CA ASN A 27 16.43 20.23 44.06
C ASN A 27 15.45 20.30 45.24
N ASP A 28 14.15 20.33 44.92
CA ASP A 28 13.08 20.02 45.85
C ASP A 28 12.44 18.70 45.38
N SER A 29 12.69 17.62 46.12
CA SER A 29 12.21 16.27 45.81
C SER A 29 10.71 16.16 46.04
N LYS A 30 9.92 16.58 45.04
CA LYS A 30 8.48 16.33 44.99
C LYS A 30 8.20 15.06 44.17
N PRO A 31 7.27 14.17 44.59
CA PRO A 31 6.97 12.94 43.86
C PRO A 31 6.50 13.25 42.42
N GLN A 32 7.20 12.68 41.45
CA GLN A 32 6.86 12.79 40.03
C GLN A 32 5.55 12.03 39.74
N PRO A 33 4.52 12.66 39.15
CA PRO A 33 3.38 11.94 38.62
C PRO A 33 3.85 10.98 37.52
N ALA A 34 3.30 9.76 37.50
CA ALA A 34 3.62 8.76 36.49
C ALA A 34 3.51 9.35 35.06
N PRO A 35 4.39 8.95 34.12
CA PRO A 35 4.32 9.42 32.75
C PRO A 35 2.94 9.08 32.15
N PRO A 36 2.36 9.95 31.29
CA PRO A 36 1.14 9.60 30.60
C PRO A 36 1.41 8.35 29.78
N THR A 37 0.66 7.29 30.07
CA THR A 37 0.58 6.09 29.25
C THR A 37 0.28 6.54 27.82
N ALA A 38 1.25 6.39 26.93
CA ALA A 38 0.98 6.43 25.51
C ALA A 38 -0.19 5.46 25.25
N PRO A 39 -1.21 5.82 24.44
CA PRO A 39 -2.14 4.81 23.98
C PRO A 39 -1.33 3.82 23.15
N SER A 40 -1.06 2.66 23.73
CA SER A 40 -0.71 1.46 22.99
C SER A 40 -1.71 1.37 21.87
N SER A 41 -1.25 1.53 20.63
CA SER A 41 -2.05 1.24 19.44
C SER A 41 -2.25 -0.27 19.38
N SER A 42 -3.08 -0.78 20.29
CA SER A 42 -3.74 -2.07 20.17
C SER A 42 -4.68 -1.94 18.97
N SER A 43 -4.13 -2.09 17.77
CA SER A 43 -4.88 -2.19 16.52
C SER A 43 -5.50 -3.58 16.45
N ALA A 44 -6.44 -3.84 17.34
CA ALA A 44 -7.33 -4.97 17.29
C ALA A 44 -8.63 -4.55 17.97
N THR A 45 -9.65 -4.21 17.17
CA THR A 45 -11.10 -4.46 17.39
C THR A 45 -11.98 -3.43 16.67
N GLN A 46 -12.39 -3.74 15.43
CA GLN A 46 -13.78 -3.77 14.96
C GLN A 46 -13.80 -4.46 13.57
N PRO A 47 -14.83 -5.26 13.18
CA PRO A 47 -14.91 -5.82 11.83
C PRO A 47 -15.31 -4.72 10.83
N ALA A 48 -14.34 -3.89 10.42
CA ALA A 48 -14.43 -3.20 9.14
C ALA A 48 -14.27 -4.28 8.04
N ALA A 49 -15.02 -4.20 6.95
CA ALA A 49 -14.93 -5.14 5.83
C ALA A 49 -13.46 -5.28 5.40
N ASP A 50 -12.79 -6.35 5.84
CA ASP A 50 -11.37 -6.55 5.61
C ASP A 50 -11.12 -7.25 4.27
N ALA A 51 -9.88 -7.18 3.77
CA ALA A 51 -9.51 -7.80 2.51
C ALA A 51 -9.80 -9.31 2.50
N ALA A 52 -9.74 -10.00 3.65
CA ALA A 52 -10.05 -11.41 3.78
C ALA A 52 -11.55 -11.71 3.58
N THR A 53 -12.42 -10.85 4.09
CA THR A 53 -13.88 -10.97 3.91
C THR A 53 -14.28 -10.67 2.47
N ALA A 54 -13.67 -9.64 1.86
CA ALA A 54 -13.84 -9.37 0.43
C ALA A 54 -13.37 -10.55 -0.42
N PHE A 55 -12.21 -11.13 -0.10
CA PHE A 55 -11.68 -12.31 -0.78
C PHE A 55 -12.64 -13.49 -0.72
N LYS A 56 -13.19 -13.83 0.46
CA LYS A 56 -14.17 -14.93 0.58
C LYS A 56 -15.38 -14.74 -0.35
N LYS A 57 -15.87 -13.50 -0.49
CA LYS A 57 -16.97 -13.18 -1.41
C LYS A 57 -16.56 -13.34 -2.88
N ILE A 58 -15.36 -12.90 -3.24
CA ILE A 58 -14.84 -13.06 -4.61
C ILE A 58 -14.58 -14.53 -4.94
N ALA A 59 -13.92 -15.28 -4.05
CA ALA A 59 -13.62 -16.69 -4.25
C ALA A 59 -14.88 -17.56 -4.38
N ALA A 60 -15.99 -17.17 -3.74
CA ALA A 60 -17.29 -17.82 -3.92
C ALA A 60 -17.92 -17.57 -5.30
N ALA A 61 -17.53 -16.50 -5.99
CA ALA A 61 -18.06 -16.11 -7.31
C ALA A 61 -17.11 -16.43 -8.47
N VAL A 62 -15.80 -16.60 -8.20
CA VAL A 62 -14.76 -16.84 -9.20
C VAL A 62 -14.04 -18.17 -8.85
N PRO A 63 -14.49 -19.32 -9.40
CA PRO A 63 -14.00 -20.64 -8.97
C PRO A 63 -12.54 -20.95 -9.28
N SER A 64 -11.91 -20.18 -10.17
CA SER A 64 -10.49 -20.32 -10.53
C SER A 64 -9.54 -19.71 -9.51
N VAL A 65 -10.03 -18.92 -8.56
CA VAL A 65 -9.23 -18.35 -7.48
C VAL A 65 -8.64 -19.49 -6.65
N THR A 66 -7.33 -19.43 -6.38
CA THR A 66 -6.60 -20.45 -5.64
C THR A 66 -5.71 -19.85 -4.58
N GLY A 67 -5.66 -20.49 -3.41
CA GLY A 67 -4.88 -20.02 -2.28
C GLY A 67 -5.26 -18.62 -1.82
N SER A 68 -4.69 -18.20 -0.69
CA SER A 68 -4.62 -16.77 -0.34
C SER A 68 -3.60 -16.59 0.75
N THR A 69 -2.96 -15.42 0.80
CA THR A 69 -2.01 -15.06 1.84
C THR A 69 -2.33 -13.66 2.35
N PRO A 70 -2.75 -13.52 3.63
CA PRO A 70 -2.86 -12.23 4.26
C PRO A 70 -1.50 -11.54 4.30
N VAL A 71 -1.47 -10.26 3.97
CA VAL A 71 -0.28 -9.44 4.03
C VAL A 71 -0.26 -8.71 5.38
N THR A 72 0.90 -8.74 6.03
CA THR A 72 1.21 -8.03 7.27
C THR A 72 2.10 -6.83 6.97
N ALA A 73 2.30 -5.95 7.96
CA ALA A 73 3.15 -4.77 7.77
C ALA A 73 4.61 -5.17 7.52
N ASP A 74 5.04 -6.31 8.07
CA ASP A 74 6.40 -6.82 7.95
C ASP A 74 6.70 -7.44 6.59
N ASN A 75 5.70 -8.08 5.95
CA ASN A 75 5.89 -8.80 4.69
C ASN A 75 5.30 -8.08 3.46
N ASP A 76 4.77 -6.87 3.63
CA ASP A 76 4.21 -6.09 2.52
C ASP A 76 5.32 -5.56 1.60
N PRO A 77 5.38 -5.97 0.32
CA PRO A 77 6.46 -5.56 -0.59
C PRO A 77 6.52 -4.04 -0.83
N ASN A 78 5.39 -3.34 -0.68
CA ASN A 78 5.36 -1.88 -0.81
C ASN A 78 5.61 -1.16 0.52
N HIS A 79 5.59 -1.88 1.64
CA HIS A 79 5.67 -1.34 2.99
C HIS A 79 4.63 -0.24 3.27
N LEU A 80 3.40 -0.35 2.76
CA LEU A 80 2.35 0.65 2.89
C LEU A 80 1.24 0.25 3.87
N LEU A 81 1.11 -1.04 4.22
CA LEU A 81 0.05 -1.52 5.10
C LEU A 81 -0.01 -0.75 6.42
N GLY A 82 -1.18 -0.17 6.73
CA GLY A 82 -1.44 0.54 7.99
C GLY A 82 -0.84 1.95 8.07
N ARG A 83 -0.19 2.45 7.02
CA ARG A 83 0.28 3.85 6.97
C ARG A 83 -0.90 4.80 6.73
N PRO A 84 -0.80 6.08 7.17
CA PRO A 84 -1.83 7.08 6.91
C PRO A 84 -2.14 7.21 5.41
N GLY A 85 -3.43 7.14 5.04
CA GLY A 85 -3.90 7.24 3.65
C GLY A 85 -3.64 6.01 2.78
N GLN A 86 -3.14 4.90 3.36
CA GLN A 86 -2.85 3.66 2.64
C GLN A 86 -3.83 2.54 3.03
N TYR A 87 -3.67 1.36 2.41
CA TYR A 87 -4.54 0.23 2.71
C TYR A 87 -4.41 -0.22 4.17
N THR A 88 -5.54 -0.53 4.78
CA THR A 88 -5.71 -0.98 6.16
C THR A 88 -5.66 -2.51 6.26
N SER A 89 -5.96 -3.21 5.16
CA SER A 89 -5.76 -4.65 5.02
C SER A 89 -5.44 -5.02 3.58
N LYS A 90 -4.68 -6.10 3.39
CA LYS A 90 -4.33 -6.63 2.08
C LYS A 90 -4.25 -8.15 2.10
N ILE A 91 -4.69 -8.77 1.02
CA ILE A 91 -4.54 -10.20 0.78
C ILE A 91 -4.12 -10.43 -0.66
N THR A 92 -3.25 -11.40 -0.89
CA THR A 92 -2.83 -11.83 -2.24
C THR A 92 -3.39 -13.23 -2.49
N PHE A 93 -3.62 -13.58 -3.76
CA PHE A 93 -4.19 -14.86 -4.15
C PHE A 93 -3.71 -15.26 -5.55
N GLY A 94 -3.83 -16.55 -5.87
CA GLY A 94 -3.53 -17.11 -7.19
C GLY A 94 -4.78 -17.30 -8.05
N ASP A 95 -4.59 -17.54 -9.34
CA ASP A 95 -5.65 -18.00 -10.26
C ASP A 95 -5.15 -19.19 -11.10
N SER A 96 -5.91 -20.28 -11.10
CA SER A 96 -5.54 -21.55 -11.75
C SER A 96 -5.50 -21.48 -13.28
N ARG A 97 -5.99 -20.41 -13.90
CA ARG A 97 -5.99 -20.20 -15.35
C ARG A 97 -4.64 -19.65 -15.85
N ILE A 98 -3.83 -19.09 -14.95
CA ILE A 98 -2.51 -18.55 -15.26
C ILE A 98 -1.51 -19.70 -15.44
N GLN A 99 -0.76 -19.68 -16.54
CA GLN A 99 0.18 -20.75 -16.85
C GLN A 99 1.45 -20.62 -16.02
N PRO A 100 1.99 -21.70 -15.44
CA PRO A 100 3.25 -21.65 -14.69
C PRO A 100 4.45 -21.12 -15.49
N ALA A 101 4.42 -21.26 -16.82
CA ALA A 101 5.45 -20.73 -17.71
C ALA A 101 5.47 -19.18 -17.73
N ASP A 102 4.34 -18.54 -17.51
CA ASP A 102 4.22 -17.07 -17.50
C ASP A 102 4.66 -16.48 -16.14
N THR A 103 4.78 -17.31 -15.12
CA THR A 103 5.06 -16.88 -13.74
C THR A 103 6.48 -17.22 -13.27
N GLN A 104 7.36 -17.61 -14.19
CA GLN A 104 8.75 -17.91 -13.85
C GLN A 104 9.46 -16.69 -13.25
N GLY A 105 10.03 -16.86 -12.06
CA GLY A 105 10.75 -15.79 -11.34
C GLY A 105 9.86 -14.84 -10.55
N LEU A 106 8.55 -15.09 -10.50
CA LEU A 106 7.66 -14.41 -9.57
C LEU A 106 7.71 -15.05 -8.19
N GLU A 107 7.58 -14.22 -7.17
CA GLU A 107 7.58 -14.63 -5.78
C GLU A 107 6.14 -14.83 -5.27
N PRO A 108 5.94 -15.70 -4.26
CA PRO A 108 4.64 -15.84 -3.62
C PRO A 108 4.09 -14.50 -3.13
N GLY A 109 2.88 -14.16 -3.59
CA GLY A 109 2.22 -12.90 -3.27
C GLY A 109 2.34 -11.81 -4.34
N ASP A 110 3.10 -12.05 -5.41
CA ASP A 110 3.06 -11.18 -6.59
C ASP A 110 1.66 -11.17 -7.21
N VAL A 111 1.17 -9.98 -7.57
CA VAL A 111 -0.19 -9.80 -8.13
C VAL A 111 -0.34 -10.55 -9.44
N GLN A 112 0.76 -10.71 -10.19
CA GLN A 112 0.79 -11.44 -11.45
C GLN A 112 0.47 -12.94 -11.28
N LEU A 113 0.56 -13.52 -10.07
CA LEU A 113 0.17 -14.91 -9.80
C LEU A 113 -1.35 -15.12 -9.76
N GLY A 114 -2.13 -14.05 -9.70
CA GLY A 114 -3.59 -14.11 -9.69
C GLY A 114 -4.18 -12.73 -9.40
N GLY A 115 -3.93 -12.23 -8.19
CA GLY A 115 -4.32 -10.89 -7.83
C GLY A 115 -4.07 -10.52 -6.38
N ALA A 116 -4.58 -9.34 -6.02
CA ALA A 116 -4.62 -8.86 -4.65
C ALA A 116 -5.91 -8.08 -4.37
N ILE A 117 -6.33 -8.06 -3.12
CA ILE A 117 -7.37 -7.14 -2.63
C ILE A 117 -6.71 -6.23 -1.60
N GLU A 118 -6.81 -4.93 -1.83
CA GLU A 118 -6.39 -3.87 -0.92
C GLU A 118 -7.66 -3.17 -0.40
N THR A 119 -7.82 -3.05 0.92
CA THR A 119 -8.95 -2.35 1.55
C THR A 119 -8.45 -1.05 2.18
N PHE A 120 -9.23 0.02 2.06
CA PHE A 120 -8.88 1.38 2.50
C PHE A 120 -9.84 1.91 3.56
N ALA A 121 -9.53 3.06 4.16
CA ALA A 121 -10.46 3.74 5.05
C ALA A 121 -11.60 4.42 4.29
N SER A 122 -11.39 4.74 3.01
CA SER A 122 -12.41 5.35 2.16
C SER A 122 -12.30 4.93 0.68
N ASN A 123 -13.40 5.11 -0.05
CA ASN A 123 -13.44 4.93 -1.51
C ASN A 123 -12.45 5.86 -2.24
N THR A 124 -12.32 7.10 -1.75
CA THR A 124 -11.36 8.07 -2.32
C THR A 124 -9.92 7.55 -2.24
N GLU A 125 -9.53 6.95 -1.12
CA GLU A 125 -8.20 6.36 -0.96
C GLU A 125 -8.00 5.14 -1.88
N ALA A 126 -9.02 4.28 -2.02
CA ALA A 126 -8.98 3.16 -2.95
C ALA A 126 -8.81 3.62 -4.42
N GLN A 127 -9.53 4.67 -4.83
CA GLN A 127 -9.40 5.28 -6.15
C GLN A 127 -8.03 5.93 -6.37
N ALA A 128 -7.52 6.64 -5.36
CA ALA A 128 -6.20 7.26 -5.42
C ALA A 128 -5.12 6.18 -5.63
N ARG A 129 -5.24 5.04 -4.93
CA ARG A 129 -4.33 3.91 -5.11
C ARG A 129 -4.39 3.32 -6.52
N ALA A 130 -5.60 3.05 -7.04
CA ALA A 130 -5.77 2.51 -8.39
C ALA A 130 -5.15 3.46 -9.43
N THR A 131 -5.44 4.75 -9.32
CA THR A 131 -4.89 5.79 -10.22
C THR A 131 -3.36 5.83 -10.15
N TYR A 132 -2.80 5.75 -8.95
CA TYR A 132 -1.35 5.71 -8.75
C TYR A 132 -0.71 4.50 -9.44
N ILE A 133 -1.27 3.29 -9.23
CA ILE A 133 -0.71 2.07 -9.82
C ILE A 133 -0.76 2.14 -11.35
N GLN A 134 -1.91 2.50 -11.93
CA GLN A 134 -2.06 2.64 -13.38
C GLN A 134 -1.07 3.65 -13.97
N ALA A 135 -0.85 4.78 -13.29
CA ALA A 135 0.13 5.76 -13.72
C ALA A 135 1.57 5.22 -13.63
N ALA A 136 1.90 4.50 -12.55
CA ALA A 136 3.23 3.94 -12.32
C ALA A 136 3.59 2.81 -13.29
N THR A 137 2.60 2.02 -13.73
CA THR A 137 2.81 0.84 -14.59
C THR A 137 2.57 1.13 -16.08
N LYS A 138 2.08 2.31 -16.43
CA LYS A 138 1.68 2.70 -17.81
C LYS A 138 2.72 2.40 -18.89
N ALA A 139 4.00 2.54 -18.59
CA ALA A 139 5.10 2.33 -19.55
C ALA A 139 5.72 0.92 -19.46
N LEU A 140 5.19 0.06 -18.59
CA LEU A 140 5.76 -1.24 -18.25
C LEU A 140 4.70 -2.33 -18.46
N PRO A 141 4.52 -2.86 -19.68
CA PRO A 141 3.49 -3.85 -19.99
C PRO A 141 3.50 -5.07 -19.04
N ALA A 142 4.68 -5.54 -18.63
CA ALA A 142 4.82 -6.66 -17.70
C ALA A 142 4.30 -6.38 -16.27
N LEU A 143 4.07 -5.11 -15.92
CA LEU A 143 3.49 -4.68 -14.64
C LEU A 143 2.06 -4.17 -14.80
N THR A 144 1.49 -4.25 -15.99
CA THR A 144 0.07 -3.91 -16.15
C THR A 144 -0.78 -4.92 -15.39
N GLU A 145 -1.93 -4.46 -14.94
CA GLU A 145 -2.93 -5.22 -14.21
C GLU A 145 -4.31 -4.63 -14.49
N TYR A 146 -5.36 -5.39 -14.19
CA TYR A 146 -6.72 -4.86 -14.18
C TYR A 146 -7.07 -4.43 -12.76
N ASP A 147 -7.47 -3.17 -12.62
CA ASP A 147 -7.82 -2.57 -11.34
C ASP A 147 -9.31 -2.24 -11.28
N TYR A 148 -9.99 -2.80 -10.28
CA TYR A 148 -11.41 -2.56 -10.04
C TYR A 148 -11.62 -2.03 -8.64
N VAL A 149 -12.13 -0.80 -8.54
CA VAL A 149 -12.51 -0.20 -7.26
C VAL A 149 -14.01 -0.40 -7.03
N HIS A 150 -14.36 -0.92 -5.85
CA HIS A 150 -15.74 -1.00 -5.38
C HIS A 150 -15.80 -0.68 -3.88
N GLY A 151 -16.56 0.35 -3.51
CA GLY A 151 -16.61 0.83 -2.14
C GLY A 151 -15.21 1.20 -1.64
N ILE A 152 -14.77 0.57 -0.55
CA ILE A 152 -13.43 0.76 0.03
C ILE A 152 -12.40 -0.26 -0.45
N HIS A 153 -12.74 -1.10 -1.43
CA HIS A 153 -11.89 -2.18 -1.90
C HIS A 153 -11.31 -1.87 -3.28
N LEU A 154 -10.02 -2.11 -3.46
CA LEU A 154 -9.35 -2.22 -4.74
C LEU A 154 -9.02 -3.68 -5.01
N ILE A 155 -9.59 -4.23 -6.08
CA ILE A 155 -9.32 -5.57 -6.57
C ILE A 155 -8.35 -5.43 -7.74
N ARG A 156 -7.13 -5.93 -7.54
CA ARG A 156 -6.03 -5.94 -8.51
C ARG A 156 -5.96 -7.34 -9.11
N VAL A 157 -5.93 -7.44 -10.43
CA VAL A 157 -6.00 -8.72 -11.16
C VAL A 157 -4.89 -8.82 -12.18
N SER A 158 -4.20 -9.97 -12.21
CA SER A 158 -3.09 -10.24 -13.12
C SER A 158 -3.43 -9.96 -14.58
N HIS A 159 -2.49 -9.35 -15.32
CA HIS A 159 -2.61 -9.19 -16.79
C HIS A 159 -2.50 -10.49 -17.56
N TYR A 160 -2.02 -11.59 -16.94
CA TYR A 160 -2.01 -12.91 -17.58
C TYR A 160 -3.42 -13.47 -17.78
N LEU A 161 -4.42 -12.93 -17.08
CA LEU A 161 -5.81 -13.22 -17.37
C LEU A 161 -6.30 -12.43 -18.58
N THR A 162 -7.11 -13.07 -19.41
CA THR A 162 -7.80 -12.40 -20.50
C THR A 162 -8.78 -11.35 -19.96
N PRO A 163 -9.15 -10.33 -20.74
CA PRO A 163 -10.13 -9.34 -20.30
C PRO A 163 -11.47 -9.95 -19.85
N ALA A 164 -11.92 -11.03 -20.50
CA ALA A 164 -13.14 -11.73 -20.12
C ALA A 164 -13.02 -12.40 -18.74
N GLN A 165 -11.88 -13.03 -18.44
CA GLN A 165 -11.61 -13.63 -17.13
C GLN A 165 -11.46 -12.55 -16.03
N ALA A 166 -10.84 -11.41 -16.35
CA ALA A 166 -10.72 -10.29 -15.43
C ALA A 166 -12.09 -9.65 -15.11
N GLU A 167 -13.00 -9.58 -16.07
CA GLU A 167 -14.36 -9.05 -15.87
C GLU A 167 -15.19 -9.88 -14.86
N GLU A 168 -14.88 -11.16 -14.67
CA GLU A 168 -15.49 -11.98 -13.62
C GLU A 168 -15.18 -11.42 -12.22
N TYR A 169 -13.96 -10.94 -12.01
CA TYR A 169 -13.56 -10.27 -10.76
C TYR A 169 -14.28 -8.95 -10.57
N LYS A 170 -14.42 -8.14 -11.63
CA LYS A 170 -15.20 -6.89 -11.57
C LYS A 170 -16.66 -7.17 -11.21
N THR A 171 -17.25 -8.19 -11.81
CA THR A 171 -18.63 -8.62 -11.52
C THR A 171 -18.77 -9.11 -10.08
N ALA A 172 -17.80 -9.86 -9.57
CA ALA A 172 -17.76 -10.29 -8.17
C ALA A 172 -17.57 -9.11 -7.21
N ALA A 173 -16.67 -8.18 -7.54
CA ALA A 173 -16.40 -6.96 -6.77
C ALA A 173 -17.66 -6.10 -6.61
N GLY A 174 -18.50 -6.02 -7.65
CA GLY A 174 -19.79 -5.30 -7.60
C GLY A 174 -20.80 -5.81 -6.55
N LYS A 175 -20.52 -6.95 -5.90
CA LYS A 175 -21.34 -7.54 -4.83
C LYS A 175 -20.73 -7.36 -3.43
N LEU A 176 -19.57 -6.69 -3.34
CA LEU A 176 -18.97 -6.30 -2.07
C LEU A 176 -19.81 -5.20 -1.40
N PRO A 177 -19.79 -5.12 -0.06
CA PRO A 177 -20.58 -4.13 0.67
C PRO A 177 -20.06 -2.71 0.46
#